data_AF-A0A8T3ZPF9-F1
#
_entry.id   AF-A0A8T3ZPF9-F1
#
_cell.length_a   1.000
_cell.length_b   1.000
_cell.length_c   1.000
_cell.angle_alpha   90.00
_cell.angle_beta   90.00
_cell.angle_gamma   90.00
#
_symmetry.space_group_name_H-M   'P 1'
#
loop_
_entity.id
_entity.type
_entity.pdbx_description
1 polymer ?
#
loop_
_entity_poly.entity_id
_entity_poly.type
_entity_poly.pdbx_seq_one_letter_code
_entity_poly.pdbx_strand_id
1 'polypeptide(L)'
;MDKNHQADIIENIQKMIFSASLNSMSFDDAITKTYFFHKLISAMDIPTIYLDFDLLYSGYVASNILPQSDDIRLFQPTEQTWSKLLVQILDEISKEQHIVIIDSLNGFYNIFTNEKDAGRLINSFIMLLVSIGQKTKSVVLIGSLAKFKKDEGWVLLAIGRHVIEVNKMNRLVLQKQDSELYLTLFDQNNSKKSALKLSDLDLF
;
A
#
# COMPACT_ATOMS: atom_id res chain seq x y z
N MET A 1 -12.70 9.72 -22.15
CA MET A 1 -12.10 8.37 -22.27
C MET A 1 -13.22 7.35 -22.33
N ASP A 2 -13.03 6.29 -23.12
CA ASP A 2 -14.04 5.25 -23.31
C ASP A 2 -14.12 4.35 -22.07
N LYS A 3 -15.32 3.95 -21.61
CA LYS A 3 -15.51 3.17 -20.37
C LYS A 3 -14.73 1.83 -20.40
N ASN A 4 -14.57 1.28 -21.59
CA ASN A 4 -13.80 0.05 -21.81
C ASN A 4 -12.31 0.24 -21.46
N HIS A 5 -11.75 1.42 -21.72
CA HIS A 5 -10.34 1.68 -21.44
C HIS A 5 -10.03 1.80 -19.94
N GLN A 6 -10.97 2.34 -19.14
CA GLN A 6 -10.83 2.40 -17.69
C GLN A 6 -10.91 1.01 -17.05
N ALA A 7 -11.84 0.18 -17.53
CA ALA A 7 -11.96 -1.21 -17.08
C ALA A 7 -10.65 -2.00 -17.35
N ASP A 8 -10.05 -1.82 -18.53
CA ASP A 8 -8.77 -2.45 -18.87
C ASP A 8 -7.63 -2.00 -17.94
N ILE A 9 -7.56 -0.72 -17.58
CA ILE A 9 -6.55 -0.19 -16.65
C ILE A 9 -6.71 -0.82 -15.27
N ILE A 10 -7.94 -0.84 -14.73
CA ILE A 10 -8.23 -1.43 -13.42
C ILE A 10 -7.87 -2.92 -13.40
N GLU A 11 -8.25 -3.66 -14.44
CA GLU A 11 -7.92 -5.08 -14.56
C GLU A 11 -6.39 -5.32 -14.58
N ASN A 12 -5.63 -4.45 -15.26
CA ASN A 12 -4.17 -4.55 -15.28
C ASN A 12 -3.54 -4.24 -13.91
N ILE A 13 -4.05 -3.25 -13.18
CA ILE A 13 -3.59 -2.94 -11.82
C ILE A 13 -3.91 -4.10 -10.87
N GLN A 14 -5.11 -4.67 -10.96
CA GLN A 14 -5.49 -5.86 -10.21
C GLN A 14 -4.55 -7.03 -10.51
N LYS A 15 -4.28 -7.33 -11.79
CA LYS A 15 -3.31 -8.36 -12.18
C LYS A 15 -1.91 -8.12 -11.59
N MET A 16 -1.45 -6.87 -11.59
CA MET A 16 -0.17 -6.52 -10.97
C MET A 16 -0.19 -6.81 -9.46
N ILE A 17 -1.19 -6.30 -8.73
CA ILE A 17 -1.29 -6.43 -7.27
C ILE A 17 -1.50 -7.89 -6.84
N PHE A 18 -2.42 -8.61 -7.45
CA PHE A 18 -2.79 -9.97 -7.07
C PHE A 18 -1.80 -11.04 -7.56
N SER A 19 -0.77 -10.66 -8.30
CA SER A 19 0.33 -11.57 -8.66
C SER A 19 1.23 -11.95 -7.47
N ALA A 20 1.13 -11.24 -6.34
CA ALA A 20 1.77 -11.59 -5.08
C ALA A 20 0.87 -11.24 -3.88
N SER A 21 1.06 -11.94 -2.76
CA SER A 21 0.36 -11.64 -1.50
C SER A 21 0.92 -10.44 -0.75
N LEU A 22 2.11 -9.98 -1.10
CA LEU A 22 2.75 -8.81 -0.53
C LEU A 22 3.23 -7.88 -1.65
N ASN A 23 2.81 -6.63 -1.58
CA ASN A 23 3.22 -5.60 -2.52
C ASN A 23 3.72 -4.37 -1.75
N SER A 24 4.87 -3.85 -2.15
CA SER A 24 5.33 -2.52 -1.73
C SER A 24 5.07 -1.54 -2.87
N MET A 25 4.45 -0.41 -2.54
CA MET A 25 4.19 0.67 -3.46
C MET A 25 4.92 1.94 -3.00
N SER A 26 5.80 2.44 -3.86
CA SER A 26 6.59 3.65 -3.61
C SER A 26 6.00 4.83 -4.37
N PHE A 27 5.92 5.97 -3.67
CA PHE A 27 5.39 7.23 -4.17
C PHE A 27 6.38 8.37 -3.87
N ASP A 28 6.36 9.39 -4.74
CA ASP A 28 7.18 10.58 -4.57
C ASP A 28 6.58 11.57 -3.54
N ASP A 29 5.25 11.59 -3.39
CA ASP A 29 4.55 12.51 -2.50
C ASP A 29 3.32 11.87 -1.82
N ALA A 30 2.92 12.46 -0.68
CA ALA A 30 1.86 11.93 0.17
C ALA A 30 0.46 12.09 -0.45
N ILE A 31 0.23 13.15 -1.21
CA ILE A 31 -1.08 13.45 -1.80
C ILE A 31 -1.38 12.42 -2.89
N THR A 32 -0.45 12.21 -3.82
CA THR A 32 -0.55 11.21 -4.89
C THR A 32 -0.78 9.82 -4.31
N LYS A 33 -0.02 9.43 -3.27
CA LYS A 33 -0.21 8.15 -2.55
C LYS A 33 -1.65 7.99 -2.04
N THR A 34 -2.14 8.97 -1.30
CA THR A 34 -3.46 8.91 -0.68
C THR A 34 -4.59 8.87 -1.72
N TYR A 35 -4.53 9.72 -2.76
CA TYR A 35 -5.51 9.68 -3.85
C TYR A 35 -5.46 8.36 -4.62
N PHE A 36 -4.25 7.85 -4.91
CA PHE A 36 -4.10 6.58 -5.61
C PHE A 36 -4.72 5.43 -4.83
N PHE A 37 -4.44 5.30 -3.52
CA PHE A 37 -5.05 4.24 -2.72
C PHE A 37 -6.56 4.39 -2.63
N HIS A 38 -7.08 5.59 -2.43
CA HIS A 38 -8.52 5.84 -2.41
C HIS A 38 -9.19 5.38 -3.71
N LYS A 39 -8.63 5.76 -4.86
CA LYS A 39 -9.15 5.33 -6.17
C LYS A 39 -9.03 3.83 -6.38
N LEU A 40 -7.91 3.25 -5.99
CA LEU A 40 -7.65 1.82 -6.09
C LEU A 40 -8.73 1.01 -5.37
N ILE A 41 -9.02 1.35 -4.11
CA ILE A 41 -9.98 0.62 -3.29
C ILE A 41 -11.42 0.88 -3.74
N SER A 42 -11.75 2.09 -4.19
CA SER A 42 -13.07 2.37 -4.79
C SER A 42 -13.32 1.62 -6.10
N ALA A 43 -12.27 1.23 -6.81
CA ALA A 43 -12.34 0.44 -8.03
C ALA A 43 -12.32 -1.08 -7.79
N MET A 44 -12.14 -1.52 -6.54
CA MET A 44 -12.03 -2.94 -6.17
C MET A 44 -13.25 -3.38 -5.39
N ASP A 45 -13.91 -4.45 -5.87
CA ASP A 45 -15.02 -5.11 -5.19
C ASP A 45 -14.50 -6.14 -4.17
N ILE A 46 -13.61 -5.69 -3.27
CA ILE A 46 -12.97 -6.53 -2.24
C ILE A 46 -12.93 -5.75 -0.92
N PRO A 47 -13.43 -6.33 0.20
CA PRO A 47 -13.37 -5.71 1.51
C PRO A 47 -11.96 -5.23 1.85
N THR A 48 -11.85 -3.98 2.29
CA THR A 48 -10.56 -3.33 2.54
C THR A 48 -10.41 -2.99 4.01
N ILE A 49 -9.28 -3.38 4.59
CA ILE A 49 -8.82 -2.91 5.89
C ILE A 49 -7.73 -1.86 5.65
N TYR A 50 -8.02 -0.60 5.96
CA TYR A 50 -7.11 0.52 5.75
C TYR A 50 -6.50 0.97 7.07
N LEU A 51 -5.18 0.83 7.19
CA LEU A 51 -4.41 1.24 8.37
C LEU A 51 -3.69 2.56 8.07
N ASP A 52 -4.28 3.67 8.52
CA ASP A 52 -3.75 5.01 8.32
C ASP A 52 -2.86 5.43 9.50
N PHE A 53 -1.54 5.31 9.32
CA PHE A 53 -0.50 5.68 10.27
C PHE A 53 0.00 7.12 10.12
N ASP A 54 -0.30 7.80 9.00
CA ASP A 54 0.10 9.21 8.80
C ASP A 54 -1.06 10.21 8.88
N LEU A 55 -2.28 9.72 9.11
CA LEU A 55 -3.52 10.45 9.36
C LEU A 55 -4.01 11.30 8.18
N LEU A 56 -3.35 11.19 7.01
CA LEU A 56 -3.70 12.01 5.85
C LEU A 56 -4.99 11.52 5.20
N TYR A 57 -5.13 10.22 4.99
CA TYR A 57 -6.33 9.65 4.35
C TYR A 57 -7.56 9.86 5.24
N SER A 58 -7.44 9.52 6.52
CA SER A 58 -8.50 9.70 7.50
C SER A 58 -8.88 11.16 7.71
N GLY A 59 -7.93 12.11 7.60
CA GLY A 59 -8.23 13.53 7.55
C GLY A 59 -9.08 13.93 6.34
N TYR A 60 -8.79 13.39 5.15
CA TYR A 60 -9.61 13.61 3.96
C TYR A 60 -10.99 12.98 4.03
N VAL A 61 -11.11 11.79 4.62
CA VAL A 61 -12.40 11.14 4.87
C VAL A 61 -13.23 11.97 5.85
N ALA A 62 -12.65 12.38 6.99
CA ALA A 62 -13.34 13.18 8.00
C ALA A 62 -13.82 14.55 7.50
N SER A 63 -13.10 15.13 6.53
CA SER A 63 -13.47 16.39 5.87
C SER A 63 -14.38 16.20 4.64
N ASN A 64 -14.78 14.97 4.32
CA ASN A 64 -15.58 14.61 3.16
C ASN A 64 -14.96 15.01 1.81
N ILE A 65 -13.62 15.14 1.77
CA ILE A 65 -12.86 15.37 0.53
C ILE A 65 -12.75 14.06 -0.25
N LEU A 66 -12.52 12.95 0.44
CA LEU A 66 -12.51 11.59 -0.12
C LEU A 66 -13.60 10.76 0.58
N PRO A 67 -14.82 10.70 0.05
CA PRO A 67 -15.93 9.97 0.68
C PRO A 67 -15.63 8.48 0.81
N GLN A 68 -15.75 7.94 2.02
CA GLN A 68 -15.51 6.51 2.28
C GLN A 68 -16.70 5.64 1.81
N SER A 69 -16.42 4.48 1.22
CA SER A 69 -17.42 3.44 0.96
C SER A 69 -17.57 2.48 2.16
N ASP A 70 -18.72 1.83 2.27
CA ASP A 70 -19.03 0.91 3.38
C ASP A 70 -18.09 -0.31 3.44
N ASP A 71 -17.48 -0.68 2.31
CA ASP A 71 -16.55 -1.83 2.20
C ASP A 71 -15.13 -1.52 2.73
N ILE A 72 -14.87 -0.29 3.15
CA ILE A 72 -13.60 0.14 3.72
C ILE A 72 -13.74 0.23 5.24
N ARG A 73 -12.88 -0.48 5.96
CA ARG A 73 -12.71 -0.35 7.41
C ARG A 73 -11.43 0.41 7.69
N LEU A 74 -11.60 1.67 8.11
CA LEU A 74 -10.52 2.60 8.35
C LEU A 74 -10.11 2.62 9.83
N PHE A 75 -8.82 2.44 10.08
CA PHE A 75 -8.23 2.49 11.41
C PHE A 75 -7.09 3.51 11.45
N GLN A 76 -6.91 4.16 12.61
CA GLN A 76 -5.79 5.04 12.93
C GLN A 76 -4.98 4.41 14.07
N PRO A 77 -4.07 3.46 13.78
CA PRO A 77 -3.41 2.70 14.84
C PRO A 77 -2.41 3.55 15.61
N THR A 78 -2.32 3.31 16.91
CA THR A 78 -1.24 3.83 17.77
C THR A 78 -0.47 2.66 18.38
N GLU A 79 0.68 2.95 19.00
CA GLU A 79 1.44 1.93 19.73
C GLU A 79 0.57 1.14 20.73
N GLN A 80 -0.33 1.84 21.44
CA GLN A 80 -1.19 1.25 22.47
C GLN A 80 -2.33 0.42 21.89
N THR A 81 -2.85 0.76 20.71
CA THR A 81 -3.99 0.07 20.09
C THR A 81 -3.56 -1.04 19.13
N TRP A 82 -2.31 -1.00 18.63
CA TRP A 82 -1.80 -1.87 17.59
C TRP A 82 -1.99 -3.36 17.88
N SER A 83 -1.61 -3.82 19.07
CA SER A 83 -1.67 -5.26 19.41
C SER A 83 -3.09 -5.82 19.32
N LYS A 84 -4.07 -5.09 19.86
CA LYS A 84 -5.49 -5.49 19.80
C LYS A 84 -6.00 -5.47 18.38
N LEU A 85 -5.68 -4.42 17.63
CA LEU A 85 -6.10 -4.28 16.24
C LEU A 85 -5.50 -5.39 15.36
N LEU A 86 -4.23 -5.72 15.55
CA LEU A 86 -3.56 -6.80 14.82
C LEU A 86 -4.29 -8.13 15.00
N VAL A 87 -4.68 -8.49 16.23
CA VAL A 87 -5.44 -9.73 16.48
C VAL A 87 -6.77 -9.74 15.73
N GLN A 88 -7.49 -8.61 15.71
CA GLN A 88 -8.75 -8.48 14.98
C GLN A 88 -8.54 -8.67 13.47
N ILE A 89 -7.55 -8.00 12.90
CA ILE A 89 -7.23 -8.11 11.47
C ILE A 89 -6.84 -9.54 11.11
N LEU A 90 -6.01 -10.20 11.92
CA LEU A 90 -5.61 -11.59 11.67
C LEU A 90 -6.79 -12.54 11.66
N ASP A 91 -7.76 -12.37 12.57
CA ASP A 91 -8.98 -13.17 12.60
C ASP A 91 -9.83 -12.96 11.33
N GLU A 92 -10.00 -11.72 10.88
CA GLU A 92 -10.77 -11.37 9.70
C GLU A 92 -10.15 -11.91 8.39
N ILE A 93 -8.87 -11.61 8.16
CA ILE A 93 -8.19 -12.06 6.94
C ILE A 93 -8.00 -13.58 6.90
N SER A 94 -8.13 -14.28 8.02
CA SER A 94 -8.12 -15.74 8.06
C SER A 94 -9.40 -16.40 7.54
N LYS A 95 -10.51 -15.63 7.48
CA LYS A 95 -11.85 -16.14 7.14
C LYS A 95 -12.25 -15.82 5.71
N GLU A 96 -11.94 -14.62 5.23
CA GLU A 96 -12.33 -14.17 3.90
C GLU A 96 -11.26 -13.27 3.26
N GLN A 97 -11.39 -13.07 1.95
CA GLN A 97 -10.46 -12.29 1.16
C GLN A 97 -10.53 -10.81 1.52
N HIS A 98 -9.38 -10.21 1.78
CA HIS A 98 -9.24 -8.79 2.09
C HIS A 98 -8.08 -8.15 1.33
N ILE A 99 -8.18 -6.84 1.16
CA ILE A 99 -7.04 -5.97 0.89
C ILE A 99 -6.65 -5.30 2.21
N VAL A 100 -5.44 -5.55 2.69
CA VAL A 100 -4.89 -4.85 3.86
C VAL A 100 -3.95 -3.78 3.37
N ILE A 101 -4.31 -2.51 3.56
CA ILE A 101 -3.46 -1.36 3.22
C ILE A 101 -2.75 -0.89 4.48
N ILE A 102 -1.42 -0.84 4.42
CA ILE A 102 -0.56 -0.18 5.41
C ILE A 102 -0.15 1.15 4.82
N ASP A 103 -0.79 2.23 5.29
CA ASP A 103 -0.58 3.57 4.79
C ASP A 103 -0.09 4.53 5.89
N SER A 104 1.18 4.86 6.02
CA SER A 104 2.33 4.41 5.24
C SER A 104 3.32 3.65 6.11
N LEU A 105 4.26 2.95 5.47
CA LEU A 105 5.41 2.35 6.16
C LEU A 105 6.21 3.40 6.94
N ASN A 106 6.31 4.63 6.41
CA ASN A 106 6.94 5.75 7.09
C ASN A 106 6.22 6.04 8.43
N GLY A 107 4.89 6.17 8.41
CA GLY A 107 4.08 6.35 9.61
C GLY A 107 4.13 5.15 10.57
N PHE A 108 4.16 3.93 10.03
CA PHE A 108 4.20 2.71 10.85
C PHE A 108 5.49 2.62 11.67
N TYR A 109 6.63 3.06 11.12
CA TYR A 109 7.86 3.21 11.88
C TYR A 109 7.75 4.24 13.02
N ASN A 110 6.97 5.31 12.82
CA ASN A 110 6.83 6.38 13.80
C ASN A 110 6.03 5.97 15.03
N ILE A 111 5.14 4.98 14.95
CA ILE A 111 4.44 4.50 16.15
C ILE A 111 5.31 3.59 17.03
N PHE A 112 6.49 3.19 16.56
CA PHE A 112 7.47 2.39 17.29
C PHE A 112 8.83 3.09 17.41
N THR A 113 8.88 4.42 17.45
CA THR A 113 10.15 5.18 17.49
C THR A 113 11.04 4.85 18.69
N ASN A 114 10.46 4.44 19.81
CA ASN A 114 11.21 4.09 21.02
C ASN A 114 11.70 2.63 21.02
N GLU A 115 11.27 1.83 20.05
CA GLU A 115 11.65 0.42 19.93
C GLU A 115 12.98 0.29 19.19
N LYS A 116 14.01 -0.18 19.92
CA LYS A 116 15.36 -0.38 19.39
C LYS A 116 15.37 -1.27 18.13
N ASP A 117 14.48 -2.26 18.09
CA ASP A 117 14.36 -3.23 17.00
C ASP A 117 13.09 -3.04 16.14
N ALA A 118 12.55 -1.81 16.07
CA ALA A 118 11.32 -1.49 15.31
C ALA A 118 11.30 -2.07 13.89
N GLY A 119 12.46 -2.08 13.21
CA GLY A 119 12.65 -2.72 11.89
C GLY A 119 12.20 -4.18 11.85
N ARG A 120 12.75 -5.00 12.76
CA ARG A 120 12.46 -6.43 12.84
C ARG A 120 11.03 -6.68 13.29
N LEU A 121 10.53 -5.86 14.21
CA LEU A 121 9.18 -5.98 14.74
C LEU A 121 8.13 -5.72 13.66
N ILE A 122 8.23 -4.59 12.95
CA ILE A 122 7.32 -4.23 11.85
C ILE A 122 7.36 -5.27 10.73
N ASN A 123 8.55 -5.72 10.34
CA ASN A 123 8.69 -6.79 9.35
C ASN A 123 7.97 -8.06 9.79
N SER A 124 8.06 -8.43 11.07
CA SER A 124 7.41 -9.62 11.59
C SER A 124 5.89 -9.50 11.56
N PHE A 125 5.34 -8.31 11.88
CA PHE A 125 3.90 -8.07 11.76
C PHE A 125 3.41 -8.19 10.32
N ILE A 126 4.13 -7.60 9.37
CA ILE A 126 3.80 -7.67 7.95
C ILE A 126 3.86 -9.12 7.45
N MET A 127 4.92 -9.87 7.81
CA MET A 127 5.03 -11.28 7.46
C MET A 127 3.90 -12.12 8.05
N LEU A 128 3.47 -11.78 9.28
CA LEU A 128 2.35 -12.46 9.92
C LEU A 128 1.03 -12.21 9.18
N LEU A 129 0.73 -10.95 8.82
CA LEU A 129 -0.45 -10.60 8.00
C LEU A 129 -0.45 -11.36 6.67
N VAL A 130 0.67 -11.35 5.96
CA VAL A 130 0.84 -12.07 4.69
C VAL A 130 0.63 -13.58 4.87
N SER A 131 1.24 -14.17 5.90
CA SER A 131 1.16 -15.61 6.17
C SER A 131 -0.28 -16.07 6.42
N ILE A 132 -1.03 -15.32 7.23
CA ILE A 132 -2.43 -15.65 7.54
C ILE A 132 -3.33 -15.40 6.33
N GLY A 133 -3.17 -14.25 5.65
CA GLY A 133 -3.99 -13.86 4.50
C GLY A 133 -3.81 -14.74 3.26
N GLN A 134 -2.70 -15.46 3.13
CA GLN A 134 -2.44 -16.35 1.98
C GLN A 134 -3.55 -17.39 1.76
N LYS A 135 -4.16 -17.91 2.83
CA LYS A 135 -5.21 -18.95 2.73
C LYS A 135 -6.48 -18.43 2.05
N THR A 136 -6.79 -17.16 2.25
CA THR A 136 -7.99 -16.49 1.72
C THR A 136 -7.70 -15.67 0.47
N LYS A 137 -6.47 -15.73 -0.06
CA LYS A 137 -5.98 -14.89 -1.16
C LYS A 137 -6.04 -13.39 -0.84
N SER A 138 -5.97 -13.05 0.44
CA SER A 138 -5.81 -11.67 0.88
C SER A 138 -4.44 -11.13 0.45
N VAL A 139 -4.38 -9.84 0.19
CA VAL A 139 -3.15 -9.15 -0.21
C VAL A 139 -2.82 -8.04 0.79
N VAL A 140 -1.53 -7.88 1.07
CA VAL A 140 -1.00 -6.78 1.87
C VAL A 140 -0.35 -5.77 0.92
N LEU A 141 -0.84 -4.54 0.93
CA LEU A 141 -0.31 -3.40 0.17
C LEU A 141 0.35 -2.42 1.14
N ILE A 142 1.65 -2.19 0.98
CA ILE A 142 2.41 -1.26 1.80
C ILE A 142 2.68 0.00 0.99
N GLY A 143 2.06 1.12 1.37
CA GLY A 143 2.37 2.42 0.83
C GLY A 143 3.59 3.03 1.51
N SER A 144 4.45 3.69 0.73
CA SER A 144 5.60 4.39 1.29
C SER A 144 5.99 5.60 0.46
N LEU A 145 6.47 6.62 1.14
CA LEU A 145 7.25 7.68 0.52
C LEU A 145 8.69 7.21 0.47
N ALA A 146 9.15 6.82 -0.72
CA ALA A 146 10.43 6.17 -0.90
C ALA A 146 11.07 6.55 -2.23
N LYS A 147 12.41 6.60 -2.24
CA LYS A 147 13.20 6.78 -3.46
C LYS A 147 14.25 5.70 -3.61
N PHE A 148 14.53 5.33 -4.84
CA PHE A 148 15.68 4.47 -5.14
C PHE A 148 16.96 5.29 -5.14
N LYS A 149 17.99 4.77 -4.46
CA LYS A 149 19.35 5.27 -4.48
C LYS A 149 20.27 4.13 -4.94
N LYS A 150 21.12 4.39 -5.93
CA LYS A 150 21.94 3.36 -6.58
C LYS A 150 22.75 2.49 -5.59
N ASP A 151 23.28 3.09 -4.53
CA ASP A 151 24.16 2.40 -3.57
C ASP A 151 23.43 1.97 -2.27
N GLU A 152 22.21 2.45 -2.04
CA GLU A 152 21.43 2.18 -0.81
C GLU A 152 20.12 1.40 -1.08
N GLY A 153 19.78 1.17 -2.35
CA GLY A 153 18.48 0.60 -2.71
C GLY A 153 17.32 1.56 -2.42
N TRP A 154 16.15 1.01 -2.09
CA TRP A 154 14.96 1.81 -1.79
C TRP A 154 14.99 2.31 -0.35
N VAL A 155 14.96 3.64 -0.20
CA VAL A 155 15.06 4.32 1.10
C VAL A 155 13.83 5.18 1.33
N LEU A 156 13.24 5.02 2.51
CA LEU A 156 12.11 5.79 3.01
C LEU A 156 12.53 7.25 3.21
N LEU A 157 11.75 8.15 2.61
CA LEU A 157 11.92 9.59 2.75
C LEU A 157 11.69 10.01 4.22
N ALA A 158 12.36 11.10 4.62
CA ALA A 158 12.41 11.68 5.97
C ALA A 158 13.05 10.82 7.08
N ILE A 159 12.85 9.50 7.08
CA ILE A 159 13.35 8.62 8.16
C ILE A 159 14.63 7.84 7.82
N GLY A 160 15.04 7.82 6.54
CA GLY A 160 16.31 7.23 6.09
C GLY A 160 16.42 5.71 6.26
N ARG A 161 15.32 5.02 6.61
CA ARG A 161 15.27 3.56 6.72
C ARG A 161 15.06 2.92 5.35
N HIS A 162 15.56 1.70 5.17
CA HIS A 162 15.27 0.94 3.94
C HIS A 162 13.82 0.47 3.90
N VAL A 163 13.25 0.41 2.69
CA VAL A 163 12.00 -0.31 2.46
C VAL A 163 12.26 -1.80 2.67
N ILE A 164 11.26 -2.51 3.19
CA ILE A 164 11.33 -3.96 3.41
C ILE A 164 11.63 -4.66 2.08
N GLU A 165 12.60 -5.57 2.06
CA GLU A 165 12.94 -6.37 0.88
C GLU A 165 12.73 -7.86 1.15
N VAL A 166 11.84 -8.50 0.39
CA VAL A 166 11.53 -9.93 0.51
C VAL A 166 11.42 -10.53 -0.89
N ASN A 167 12.03 -11.70 -1.12
CA ASN A 167 12.14 -12.37 -2.42
C ASN A 167 10.81 -12.65 -3.16
N LYS A 168 9.65 -12.57 -2.48
CA LYS A 168 8.32 -12.81 -3.06
C LYS A 168 7.42 -11.57 -3.03
N MET A 169 7.98 -10.41 -2.70
CA MET A 169 7.26 -9.15 -2.71
C MET A 169 7.28 -8.55 -4.12
N ASN A 170 6.13 -8.08 -4.58
CA ASN A 170 6.06 -7.21 -5.75
C ASN A 170 6.47 -5.79 -5.38
N ARG A 171 7.24 -5.15 -6.25
CA ARG A 171 7.64 -3.76 -6.08
C ARG A 171 6.99 -2.91 -7.17
N LEU A 172 6.06 -2.06 -6.75
CA LEU A 172 5.35 -1.12 -7.58
C LEU A 172 5.84 0.29 -7.27
N VAL A 173 5.99 1.11 -8.30
CA VAL A 173 6.40 2.50 -8.16
C VAL A 173 5.47 3.33 -9.01
N LEU A 174 4.86 4.33 -8.38
CA LEU A 174 4.06 5.32 -9.08
C LEU A 174 4.88 6.60 -9.23
N GLN A 175 5.18 6.97 -10.46
CA GLN A 175 6.00 8.15 -10.78
C GLN A 175 5.33 9.01 -11.82
N LYS A 176 5.54 10.32 -11.71
CA LYS A 176 5.15 11.29 -12.73
C LYS A 176 6.29 11.51 -13.72
N GLN A 177 6.03 11.31 -15.01
CA GLN A 177 6.96 11.54 -16.12
C GLN A 177 6.23 12.37 -17.19
N ASP A 178 6.78 13.52 -17.55
CA ASP A 178 6.22 14.41 -18.60
C ASP A 178 4.72 14.75 -18.43
N SER A 179 4.29 14.97 -17.19
CA SER A 179 2.90 15.22 -16.76
C SER A 179 1.98 14.00 -16.73
N GLU A 180 2.47 12.82 -17.10
CA GLU A 180 1.73 11.56 -17.08
C GLU A 180 2.15 10.71 -15.88
N LEU A 181 1.24 9.88 -15.38
CA LEU A 181 1.53 8.98 -14.27
C LEU A 181 1.84 7.57 -14.81
N TYR A 182 2.83 6.92 -14.24
CA TYR A 182 3.21 5.57 -14.61
C TYR A 182 3.28 4.69 -13.37
N LEU A 183 2.47 3.63 -13.36
CA LEU A 183 2.61 2.54 -12.41
C LEU A 183 3.56 1.49 -12.99
N THR A 184 4.73 1.37 -12.40
CA THR A 184 5.78 0.48 -12.87
C THR A 184 5.98 -0.68 -11.90
N LEU A 185 5.92 -1.91 -12.42
CA LEU A 185 6.29 -3.12 -11.68
C LEU A 185 7.77 -3.42 -11.93
N PHE A 186 8.52 -3.57 -10.85
CA PHE A 186 9.92 -3.96 -10.85
C PHE A 186 10.08 -5.43 -10.49
N ASP A 187 11.12 -6.07 -11.03
CA ASP A 187 11.56 -7.38 -10.59
C ASP A 187 12.45 -7.31 -9.33
N GLN A 188 12.91 -8.47 -8.87
CA GLN A 188 13.77 -8.59 -7.68
C GLN A 188 15.13 -7.90 -7.85
N ASN A 189 15.57 -7.67 -9.09
CA ASN A 189 16.83 -6.99 -9.41
C ASN A 189 16.63 -5.48 -9.64
N ASN A 190 15.47 -4.92 -9.28
CA ASN A 190 15.07 -3.55 -9.58
C ASN A 190 15.12 -3.21 -11.09
N SER A 191 14.94 -4.20 -11.95
CA SER A 191 14.74 -3.99 -13.38
C SER A 191 13.24 -3.85 -13.68
N LYS A 192 12.91 -2.96 -14.62
CA LYS A 192 11.54 -2.70 -15.03
C LYS A 192 10.95 -3.95 -15.70
N LYS A 193 9.93 -4.56 -15.09
CA LYS A 193 9.23 -5.73 -15.63
C LYS A 193 8.06 -5.32 -16.53
N SER A 194 7.27 -4.34 -16.09
CA SER A 194 6.18 -3.75 -16.89
C SER A 194 5.87 -2.34 -16.39
N ALA A 195 5.24 -1.53 -17.24
CA ALA A 195 4.67 -0.25 -16.83
C ALA A 195 3.30 -0.06 -17.46
N LEU A 196 2.43 0.53 -16.67
CA LEU A 196 1.10 0.95 -17.06
C LEU A 196 1.03 2.47 -17.00
N LYS A 197 0.68 3.09 -18.13
CA LYS A 197 0.42 4.52 -18.20
C LYS A 197 -0.96 4.79 -17.60
N LEU A 198 -1.03 5.76 -16.70
CA LEU A 198 -2.22 6.31 -16.10
C LEU A 198 -2.38 7.74 -16.60
N SER A 199 -3.50 8.05 -17.23
CA SER A 199 -3.76 9.35 -17.86
C SER A 199 -3.79 10.49 -16.85
N ASP A 200 -4.36 10.26 -15.66
CA ASP A 200 -4.24 11.04 -14.42
C ASP A 200 -4.84 10.20 -13.26
N LEU A 201 -4.96 10.75 -12.06
CA LEU A 201 -5.67 10.10 -10.93
C LEU A 201 -7.19 10.27 -10.98
N ASP A 202 -7.68 11.21 -11.80
CA ASP A 202 -9.10 11.58 -11.96
C ASP A 202 -9.83 10.69 -13.00
N LEU A 203 -9.07 9.93 -13.77
CA LEU A 203 -9.52 9.02 -14.83
C LEU A 203 -9.62 7.57 -14.35
N PHE A 204 -9.58 7.39 -13.03
CA PHE A 204 -10.22 6.28 -12.30
C PHE A 204 -11.62 6.69 -11.87
#